data_AF-A0A523VYA6-F1
#
_entry.id   AF-A0A523VYA6-F1
#
_cell.length_a   1.000
_cell.length_b   1.000
_cell.length_c   1.000
_cell.angle_alpha   90.00
_cell.angle_beta   90.00
_cell.angle_gamma   90.00
#
_symmetry.space_group_name_H-M   'P 1'
#
loop_
_entity.id
_entity.type
_entity.pdbx_description
1 polymer ?
#
loop_
_entity_poly.entity_id
_entity_poly.type
_entity_poly.pdbx_seq_one_letter_code
_entity_poly.pdbx_strand_id
1 'polypeptide(L)'
;MVPDKEKNKEIKVQEIPPRGKDWERGFTVEERRVNEYVELYESIGYEVRVEPATPNEVEECQVCFKADFNNLRTIYIKRKEKKNN
;
A
#
# COMPACT_ATOMS: atom_id res chain seq x y z
N MET A 1 8.72 -35.11 -12.50
CA MET A 1 7.32 -34.66 -12.32
C MET A 1 7.29 -33.55 -11.28
N VAL A 2 7.08 -32.30 -11.71
CA VAL A 2 6.74 -31.20 -10.80
C VAL A 2 5.22 -31.09 -10.83
N PRO A 3 4.49 -31.17 -9.72
CA PRO A 3 3.11 -30.75 -9.71
C PRO A 3 3.07 -29.28 -9.34
N ASP A 4 2.89 -28.44 -10.36
CA ASP A 4 2.31 -27.11 -10.24
C ASP A 4 1.04 -27.18 -9.38
N LYS A 5 1.07 -26.51 -8.24
CA LYS A 5 -0.13 -26.22 -7.47
C LYS A 5 -0.24 -24.71 -7.36
N GLU A 6 -0.79 -24.12 -8.42
CA GLU A 6 -1.54 -22.86 -8.34
C GLU A 6 -2.51 -22.97 -7.16
N LYS A 7 -2.18 -22.28 -6.07
CA LYS A 7 -3.16 -21.92 -5.06
C LYS A 7 -3.50 -20.46 -5.29
N ASN A 8 -4.42 -20.26 -6.23
CA ASN A 8 -5.20 -19.04 -6.35
C ASN A 8 -5.98 -18.88 -5.04
N LYS A 9 -5.38 -18.12 -4.12
CA LYS A 9 -6.01 -17.77 -2.85
C LYS A 9 -6.75 -16.47 -3.14
N GLU A 10 -8.08 -16.56 -3.28
CA GLU A 10 -8.97 -15.41 -3.37
C GLU A 10 -8.58 -14.37 -2.31
N ILE A 11 -7.94 -13.30 -2.78
CA ILE A 11 -7.66 -12.13 -1.96
C ILE A 11 -9.01 -11.49 -1.75
N LYS A 12 -9.55 -11.63 -0.54
CA LYS A 12 -10.77 -10.97 -0.11
C LYS A 12 -10.48 -9.47 -0.10
N VAL A 13 -10.73 -8.80 -1.24
CA VAL A 13 -10.58 -7.36 -1.40
C VAL A 13 -11.60 -6.73 -0.46
N GLN A 14 -11.16 -6.35 0.73
CA GLN A 14 -11.96 -5.51 1.60
C GLN A 14 -12.29 -4.25 0.81
N GLU A 15 -13.56 -3.84 0.81
CA GLU A 15 -14.05 -2.69 0.06
C GLU A 15 -13.45 -1.40 0.62
N ILE A 16 -12.25 -1.09 0.15
CA ILE A 16 -11.54 0.13 0.48
C ILE A 16 -12.21 1.26 -0.33
N PRO A 17 -12.74 2.32 0.31
CA PRO A 17 -13.45 3.38 -0.40
C PRO A 17 -12.54 4.01 -1.47
N PRO A 18 -13.04 4.49 -2.62
CA PRO A 18 -12.17 5.08 -3.64
C PRO A 18 -11.34 6.22 -3.05
N ARG A 19 -10.03 6.21 -3.34
CA ARG A 19 -9.06 7.18 -2.79
C ARG A 19 -9.45 8.62 -3.16
N GLY A 20 -9.97 8.86 -4.36
CA GLY A 20 -10.18 10.21 -4.91
C GLY A 20 -8.94 10.70 -5.66
N LYS A 21 -9.04 11.81 -6.41
CA LYS A 21 -7.98 12.27 -7.33
C LYS A 21 -6.78 12.93 -6.66
N ASP A 22 -6.93 13.37 -5.41
CA ASP A 22 -5.89 14.11 -4.68
C ASP A 22 -4.89 13.20 -3.95
N TRP A 23 -5.10 11.89 -4.02
CA TRP A 23 -4.21 10.91 -3.39
C TRP A 23 -3.19 10.43 -4.38
N GLU A 24 -1.93 10.63 -4.04
CA GLU A 24 -0.79 10.16 -4.79
C GLU A 24 -0.32 8.83 -4.21
N ARG A 25 0.03 7.89 -5.08
CA ARG A 25 0.68 6.65 -4.65
C ARG A 25 2.10 6.96 -4.22
N GLY A 26 2.44 6.63 -2.97
CA GLY A 26 3.80 6.72 -2.46
C GLY A 26 4.60 5.48 -2.84
N PHE A 27 4.61 4.47 -1.97
CA PHE A 27 5.39 3.24 -2.15
C PHE A 27 4.78 2.08 -1.38
N THR A 28 5.26 0.86 -1.64
CA THR A 28 4.88 -0.35 -0.92
C THR A 28 5.96 -0.73 0.07
N VAL A 29 5.57 -1.06 1.30
CA VAL A 29 6.47 -1.44 2.39
C VAL A 29 5.87 -2.56 3.24
N GLU A 30 6.70 -3.25 4.01
CA GLU A 30 6.28 -4.24 4.99
C GLU A 30 5.43 -3.61 6.10
N GLU A 31 4.38 -4.30 6.52
CA GLU A 31 3.40 -3.88 7.53
C GLU A 31 4.06 -3.44 8.84
N ARG A 32 5.16 -4.09 9.24
CA ARG A 32 5.91 -3.75 10.45
C ARG A 32 6.52 -2.35 10.43
N ARG A 33 6.83 -1.82 9.25
CA ARG A 33 7.48 -0.52 9.08
C ARG A 33 6.49 0.59 8.69
N VAL A 34 5.25 0.24 8.35
CA VAL A 34 4.22 1.19 7.92
C VAL A 34 4.07 2.34 8.91
N ASN A 35 4.03 2.04 10.21
CA ASN A 35 3.82 3.05 11.25
C ASN A 35 4.93 4.11 11.25
N GLU A 36 6.19 3.72 11.02
CA GLU A 36 7.33 4.66 10.96
C GLU A 36 7.11 5.71 9.85
N TYR A 37 6.57 5.27 8.70
CA TYR A 37 6.30 6.16 7.58
C TYR A 37 5.03 6.98 7.77
N VAL A 38 3.98 6.39 8.34
CA VAL A 38 2.74 7.13 8.67
C VAL A 38 3.09 8.32 9.57
N GLU A 39 3.78 8.07 10.67
CA GLU A 39 4.19 9.12 11.62
C GLU A 39 5.08 10.18 10.95
N LEU A 40 6.04 9.74 10.12
CA LEU A 40 6.91 10.64 9.38
C LEU A 40 6.11 11.58 8.47
N TYR A 41 5.27 11.04 7.58
CA TYR A 41 4.50 11.83 6.61
C TYR A 41 3.47 12.74 7.28
N GLU A 42 2.82 12.26 8.35
CA GLU A 42 1.91 13.07 9.14
C GLU A 42 2.63 14.25 9.81
N SER A 43 3.85 14.05 10.32
CA SER A 43 4.65 15.10 10.97
C SER A 43 5.07 16.21 10.01
N ILE A 44 5.25 15.90 8.71
CA ILE A 44 5.61 16.88 7.66
C ILE A 44 4.38 17.43 6.92
N GLY A 45 3.17 17.18 7.42
CA GLY A 45 1.94 17.82 6.94
C GLY A 45 1.21 17.08 5.81
N TYR A 46 1.34 15.75 5.74
CA TYR A 46 0.55 14.92 4.83
C TYR A 46 -0.55 14.17 5.58
N GLU A 47 -1.60 13.81 4.86
CA GLU A 47 -2.52 12.74 5.22
C GLU A 47 -1.99 11.46 4.60
N VAL A 48 -2.01 10.39 5.40
CA VAL A 48 -1.49 9.10 5.00
C VAL A 48 -2.60 8.08 5.02
N ARG A 49 -2.68 7.29 3.96
CA ARG A 49 -3.65 6.22 3.80
C ARG A 49 -2.93 4.94 3.44
N VAL A 50 -3.12 3.92 4.28
CA VAL A 50 -2.46 2.63 4.14
C VAL A 50 -3.46 1.63 3.60
N GLU A 51 -3.08 0.92 2.55
CA GLU A 51 -3.90 -0.11 1.93
C GLU A 51 -3.10 -1.40 1.77
N PRO A 52 -3.74 -2.58 1.75
CA PRO A 52 -3.09 -3.81 1.31
C PRO A 52 -2.45 -3.58 -0.05
N ALA A 53 -1.20 -4.06 -0.22
CA ALA A 53 -0.63 -4.06 -1.54
C ALA A 53 -1.49 -4.96 -2.44
N THR A 54 -1.69 -4.59 -3.71
CA THR A 54 -2.38 -5.43 -4.70
C THR A 54 -1.40 -5.73 -5.84
N PRO A 55 -1.28 -6.99 -6.31
CA PRO A 55 -0.27 -7.32 -7.31
C PRO A 55 -0.55 -6.65 -8.65
N ASN A 56 -1.85 -6.40 -8.93
CA ASN A 56 -2.33 -5.79 -10.17
C ASN A 56 -2.02 -4.30 -10.27
N GLU A 57 -1.77 -3.62 -9.16
CA GLU A 57 -1.41 -2.19 -9.19
C GLU A 57 0.11 -2.00 -9.32
N VAL A 58 0.95 -3.03 -9.19
CA VAL A 58 2.41 -2.86 -9.06
C VAL A 58 3.15 -3.29 -10.33
N GLU A 59 3.68 -2.31 -11.07
CA GLU A 59 4.60 -2.56 -12.19
C GLU A 59 6.05 -2.85 -11.73
N GLU A 60 6.34 -2.65 -10.44
CA GLU A 60 7.67 -2.85 -9.84
C GLU A 60 8.02 -4.31 -9.57
N CYS A 61 9.27 -4.54 -9.17
CA CYS A 61 9.89 -5.86 -9.00
C CYS A 61 9.03 -6.81 -8.16
N GLN A 62 8.40 -7.78 -8.84
CA GLN A 62 7.56 -8.84 -8.27
C GLN A 62 8.32 -9.78 -7.31
N VAL A 63 9.64 -9.62 -7.16
CA VAL A 63 10.46 -10.44 -6.26
C VAL A 63 10.09 -10.18 -4.79
N CYS A 64 9.91 -8.92 -4.39
CA CYS A 64 9.48 -8.58 -3.03
C CYS A 64 8.05 -9.06 -2.75
N PHE A 65 7.18 -9.01 -3.77
CA PHE A 65 5.79 -9.47 -3.70
C PHE A 65 5.67 -10.99 -3.58
N LYS A 66 6.56 -11.75 -4.23
CA LYS A 66 6.56 -13.22 -4.20
C LYS A 66 7.03 -13.80 -2.87
N ALA A 67 7.77 -13.03 -2.06
CA ALA A 67 8.28 -13.49 -0.78
C ALA A 67 7.20 -13.49 0.31
N ASP A 68 6.45 -12.38 0.45
CA ASP A 68 5.41 -12.28 1.49
C ASP A 68 4.38 -11.17 1.21
N PHE A 69 3.56 -11.40 0.18
CA PHE A 69 2.53 -10.47 -0.27
C PHE A 69 1.56 -9.99 0.84
N ASN A 70 1.20 -10.88 1.77
CA ASN A 70 0.20 -10.56 2.81
C ASN A 70 0.70 -9.49 3.79
N ASN A 71 2.02 -9.42 3.96
CA ASN A 71 2.68 -8.49 4.86
C ASN A 71 3.09 -7.19 4.17
N LEU A 72 2.69 -6.98 2.90
CA LEU A 72 2.93 -5.73 2.18
C LEU A 72 1.73 -4.79 2.26
N ARG A 73 2.04 -3.51 2.42
CA ARG A 73 1.08 -2.40 2.46
C ARG A 73 1.56 -1.29 1.54
N THR A 74 0.65 -0.71 0.77
CA THR A 74 0.92 0.46 -0.07
C THR A 74 0.48 1.72 0.65
N ILE A 75 1.38 2.69 0.72
CA ILE A 75 1.15 3.99 1.33
C ILE A 75 0.73 4.96 0.24
N TYR A 76 -0.41 5.60 0.44
CA TYR A 76 -0.92 6.72 -0.34
C TYR A 76 -0.80 7.98 0.50
N ILE A 77 -0.41 9.07 -0.13
CA ILE A 77 -0.21 10.36 0.52
C ILE A 77 -1.04 11.44 -0.16
N LYS A 78 -1.56 12.35 0.64
CA LYS A 78 -2.22 13.57 0.18
C LYS A 78 -1.66 14.74 0.98
N ARG A 79 -1.36 15.88 0.36
CA ARG A 79 -0.97 17.07 1.12
C ARG A 79 -2.15 17.56 1.94
N LYS A 80 -1.93 17.82 3.24
CA LYS A 80 -2.91 18.56 4.04
C LYS A 80 -2.99 19.97 3.45
N GLU A 81 -4.19 20.40 3.09
CA GLU A 81 -4.39 21.80 2.72
C GLU A 81 -3.95 22.65 3.92
N LYS A 82 -2.96 23.52 3.71
CA LYS A 82 -2.60 24.50 4.74
C LYS A 82 -3.83 25.40 4.90
N LYS A 83 -4.57 25.24 6.00
CA LYS A 83 -5.48 26.28 6.47
C LYS A 83 -4.60 27.48 6.82
N ASN A 84 -4.44 28.40 5.87
CA ASN A 84 -3.87 29.72 6.15
C ASN A 84 -4.83 30.37 7.16
N ASN A 85 -4.41 30.48 8.41
CA ASN A 85 -5.09 31.24 9.44
C ASN A 85 -4.16 32.34 9.94
#